data_AF-A0A6V7I3L3-F1
#
_entry.id   AF-A0A6V7I3L3-F1
#
_cell.length_a   1.000
_cell.length_b   1.000
_cell.length_c   1.000
_cell.angle_alpha   90.00
_cell.angle_beta   90.00
_cell.angle_gamma   90.00
#
_symmetry.space_group_name_H-M   'P 1'
#
loop_
_entity.id
_entity.type
_entity.pdbx_description
1 polymer ?
#
loop_
_entity_poly.entity_id
_entity_poly.type
_entity_poly.pdbx_seq_one_letter_code
_entity_poly.pdbx_strand_id
1 'polypeptide(L)' 'NYPQVTNQSLVHLAANATSLEYLDVTGTGVTADAVATFKAERPEVTLISSFG' A
#
# COMPACT_ATOMS: atom_id res chain seq x y z
N ASN A 1 11.52 -10.01 0.48
CA ASN A 1 11.59 -9.20 -0.75
C ASN A 1 10.64 -9.75 -1.78
N TYR A 2 9.56 -9.02 -2.07
CA TYR A 2 8.53 -9.36 -3.05
C TYR A 2 8.56 -8.33 -4.19
N PRO A 3 9.55 -8.39 -5.10
CA PRO A 3 9.78 -7.33 -6.09
C PRO A 3 8.65 -7.22 -7.13
N GLN A 4 7.80 -8.25 -7.24
CA GLN A 4 6.66 -8.27 -8.15
C GLN A 4 5.43 -7.55 -7.58
N VAL A 5 5.42 -7.27 -6.27
CA VAL A 5 4.40 -6.41 -5.66
C VAL A 5 4.80 -4.96 -5.92
N THR A 6 4.02 -4.26 -6.74
CA THR A 6 4.31 -2.90 -7.21
C THR A 6 3.19 -1.95 -6.82
N ASN A 7 3.33 -0.68 -7.19
CA ASN A 7 2.31 0.35 -6.99
C ASN A 7 0.92 -0.05 -7.51
N GLN A 8 0.86 -0.90 -8.55
CA GLN A 8 -0.41 -1.38 -9.11
C GLN A 8 -1.23 -2.18 -8.09
N SER A 9 -0.57 -2.88 -7.16
CA SER A 9 -1.23 -3.61 -6.08
C SER A 9 -1.98 -2.67 -5.15
N LEU A 10 -1.41 -1.51 -4.83
CA LEU A 10 -2.07 -0.49 -3.98
C LEU A 10 -3.32 0.08 -4.67
N VAL A 11 -3.24 0.39 -5.97
CA VAL A 11 -4.41 0.86 -6.74
C VAL A 11 -5.54 -0.17 -6.71
N HIS A 12 -5.20 -1.45 -6.89
CA HIS A 12 -6.20 -2.51 -6.86
C HIS A 12 -6.84 -2.68 -5.48
N LEU A 13 -6.02 -2.62 -4.43
CA LEU A 13 -6.48 -2.75 -3.04
C LEU A 13 -7.35 -1.57 -2.61
N ALA A 14 -6.99 -0.33 -2.98
CA ALA A 14 -7.78 0.85 -2.67
C ALA A 14 -9.18 0.78 -3.27
N ALA A 15 -9.31 0.22 -4.48
CA ALA A 15 -10.58 0.12 -5.19
C ALA A 15 -11.44 -1.09 -4.77
N ASN A 16 -10.83 -2.22 -4.39
CA ASN A 16 -11.56 -3.49 -4.24
C ASN A 16 -11.55 -4.06 -2.82
N ALA A 17 -10.56 -3.72 -1.99
CA ALA A 17 -10.43 -4.25 -0.65
C ALA A 17 -11.09 -3.28 0.37
N THR A 18 -12.40 -3.11 0.27
CA THR A 18 -13.16 -2.13 1.07
C THR A 18 -13.07 -2.39 2.57
N SER A 19 -12.94 -3.64 2.99
CA SER A 19 -12.76 -4.06 4.39
C SER A 19 -11.29 -4.22 4.81
N LEU A 20 -10.34 -3.72 4.02
CA LEU A 20 -8.94 -3.77 4.39
C LEU A 20 -8.69 -2.84 5.60
N GLU A 21 -8.03 -3.36 6.62
CA GLU A 21 -7.67 -2.62 7.85
C GLU A 21 -6.16 -2.54 8.06
N TYR A 22 -5.41 -3.55 7.61
CA TYR A 22 -3.96 -3.64 7.75
C TYR A 22 -3.32 -4.09 6.44
N LEU A 23 -2.22 -3.43 6.08
CA LEU A 23 -1.42 -3.78 4.92
C LEU A 23 0.06 -3.54 5.21
N ASP A 24 0.91 -4.53 4.92
CA ASP A 24 2.36 -4.40 5.01
C ASP A 24 2.97 -4.52 3.60
N VAL A 25 3.67 -3.47 3.18
CA VAL A 25 4.37 -3.39 1.89
C VAL A 25 5.89 -3.31 2.05
N THR A 26 6.44 -3.65 3.22
CA THR A 26 7.88 -3.68 3.45
C THR A 26 8.59 -4.67 2.51
N GLY A 27 9.73 -4.24 1.96
CA GLY A 27 10.52 -5.07 1.03
C GLY A 27 9.78 -5.45 -0.27
N THR A 28 8.76 -4.67 -0.66
CA THR A 28 8.10 -4.76 -1.97
C THR A 28 8.71 -3.74 -2.95
N GLY A 29 8.28 -3.79 -4.21
CA GLY A 29 8.61 -2.76 -5.21
C GLY A 29 7.74 -1.51 -5.14
N VAL A 30 6.95 -1.33 -4.08
CA VAL A 30 6.13 -0.14 -3.86
C VAL A 30 7.02 1.07 -3.57
N THR A 31 6.70 2.23 -4.14
CA THR A 31 7.42 3.49 -3.93
C THR A 31 6.83 4.33 -2.79
N ALA A 32 7.63 5.25 -2.23
CA ALA A 32 7.18 6.17 -1.18
C ALA A 32 5.98 7.02 -1.61
N ASP A 33 5.97 7.51 -2.85
CA ASP A 33 4.86 8.29 -3.38
C ASP A 33 3.56 7.48 -3.41
N ALA A 34 3.63 6.20 -3.82
CA ALA A 34 2.45 5.34 -3.86
C ALA A 34 1.92 5.02 -2.46
N VAL A 35 2.80 4.88 -1.46
CA VAL A 35 2.40 4.78 -0.04
C VAL A 35 1.67 6.04 0.43
N ALA A 36 2.18 7.22 0.10
CA ALA A 36 1.54 8.49 0.47
C ALA A 36 0.16 8.65 -0.20
N THR A 37 0.06 8.34 -1.48
CA THR A 37 -1.22 8.34 -2.21
C THR A 37 -2.22 7.37 -1.59
N PHE A 38 -1.81 6.12 -1.31
CA PHE A 38 -2.71 5.14 -0.71
C PHE A 38 -3.20 5.56 0.69
N LYS A 39 -2.31 6.13 1.53
CA LYS A 39 -2.70 6.67 2.85
C LYS A 39 -3.70 7.83 2.73
N ALA A 40 -3.62 8.65 1.69
CA ALA A 40 -4.57 9.73 1.46
C ALA A 40 -5.95 9.20 1.00
N GLU A 41 -5.98 8.12 0.21
CA GLU A 41 -7.21 7.50 -0.27
C GLU A 41 -7.90 6.61 0.78
N ARG A 42 -7.10 5.91 1.60
CA ARG A 42 -7.55 4.91 2.59
C ARG A 42 -6.96 5.23 3.98
N PRO A 43 -7.27 6.40 4.58
CA PRO A 43 -6.69 6.83 5.85
C PRO A 43 -7.01 5.92 7.04
N GLU A 44 -8.05 5.08 6.92
CA GLU A 44 -8.44 4.08 7.90
C GLU A 44 -7.55 2.84 7.91
N VAL A 45 -6.78 2.59 6.84
CA VAL A 45 -5.90 1.43 6.73
C VAL A 45 -4.58 1.70 7.44
N THR A 46 -4.20 0.81 8.35
CA THR A 46 -2.87 0.80 8.93
C THR A 46 -1.87 0.23 7.92
N LEU A 47 -1.15 1.14 7.23
CA LEU A 47 -0.15 0.79 6.23
C LEU A 47 1.27 0.81 6.82
N ILE A 48 1.90 -0.37 6.86
CA ILE A 48 3.31 -0.56 7.23
C ILE A 48 4.15 -0.55 5.95
N SER A 49 5.22 0.25 5.93
CA SER A 49 6.10 0.33 4.76
C SER A 49 7.55 0.56 5.18
N SER A 50 8.48 0.38 4.24
CA SER A 50 9.90 0.69 4.46
C SER A 50 10.21 2.20 4.47
N PHE A 51 9.20 3.03 4.19
CA PHE A 51 9.29 4.48 4.24
C PHE A 51 8.68 4.95 5.56
N GLY A 52 9.44 5.74 6.32
CA GLY A 52 9.06 6.28 7.64
C GLY A 52 7.97 7.34 7.54
#